data_AF-A0A4Y1ZP87-F1
#
_entry.id   AF-A0A4Y1ZP87-F1
#
_cell.length_a   1.000
_cell.length_b   1.000
_cell.length_c   1.000
_cell.angle_alpha   90.00
_cell.angle_beta   90.00
_cell.angle_gamma   90.00
#
_symmetry.space_group_name_H-M   'P 1'
#
loop_
_entity.id
_entity.type
_entity.pdbx_description
1 polymer ?
#
loop_
_entity_poly.entity_id
_entity_poly.type
_entity_poly.pdbx_seq_one_letter_code
_entity_poly.pdbx_strand_id
1 'polypeptide(L)'
;MLEIVGHRIDGTGVDVFHCTMLYKRLLFLMRCLRFDDIRDNSSRREVDKLVPIRNIFEKFVASCQRLHSLGEYVTINEKLELFRGRCSFWQYYISNKSSKYGIKIFALVDATTFYAWNLEIYAGTQPAGPYSIENGPDKIVKRLMEPIFNSGCNLTVDIWCMSYGLAKDLL
;
A
#
# COMPACT_ATOMS: atom_id res chain seq x y z
N MET A 1 -6.21 11.00 34.97
CA MET A 1 -4.86 10.64 35.44
C MET A 1 -4.11 10.08 34.24
N LEU A 2 -3.38 10.93 33.52
CA LEU A 2 -2.55 10.53 32.39
C LEU A 2 -1.20 10.11 32.98
N GLU A 3 -0.85 8.84 32.87
CA GLU A 3 0.49 8.36 33.20
C GLU A 3 1.48 9.05 32.26
N ILE A 4 2.31 9.91 32.83
CA ILE A 4 3.47 10.49 32.15
C ILE A 4 4.43 9.33 31.91
N VAL A 5 4.51 8.88 30.66
CA VAL A 5 5.49 7.92 30.17
C VAL A 5 6.87 8.33 30.69
N GLY A 6 7.50 7.44 31.45
CA GLY A 6 8.77 7.68 32.13
C GLY A 6 9.82 8.27 31.19
N HIS A 7 10.49 9.33 31.66
CA HIS A 7 11.61 9.97 30.98
C HIS A 7 12.76 8.96 30.87
N ARG A 8 12.99 8.42 29.66
CA ARG A 8 14.13 7.53 29.39
C ARG A 8 15.41 8.36 29.43
N ILE A 9 16.30 8.02 30.36
CA ILE A 9 17.55 8.73 30.65
C ILE A 9 18.73 8.35 29.71
N ASP A 10 18.53 7.40 28.80
CA ASP A 10 19.53 6.96 27.83
C ASP A 10 19.66 7.89 26.60
N GLY A 11 19.02 9.07 26.64
CA GLY A 11 19.01 10.05 25.57
C GLY A 11 18.10 9.68 24.38
N THR A 12 17.45 8.51 24.40
CA THR A 12 16.50 8.10 23.34
C THR A 12 15.05 8.55 23.61
N GLY A 13 14.84 9.25 24.72
CA GLY A 13 13.57 9.84 25.10
C GLY A 13 13.22 11.11 24.30
N VAL A 14 12.61 12.08 24.96
CA VAL A 14 12.16 13.34 24.31
C VAL A 14 13.33 14.14 23.72
N ASP A 15 14.51 14.01 24.31
CA ASP A 15 15.72 14.74 23.91
C ASP A 15 16.15 14.40 22.47
N VAL A 16 15.92 13.17 22.00
CA VAL A 16 16.25 12.75 20.63
C VAL A 16 15.57 13.64 19.57
N PHE A 17 14.33 14.08 19.83
CA PHE A 17 13.62 14.94 18.88
C PHE A 17 14.29 16.30 18.77
N HIS A 18 14.69 16.90 19.89
CA HIS A 18 15.37 18.18 19.95
C HIS A 18 16.76 18.13 19.33
N CYS A 19 17.49 17.02 19.54
CA CYS A 19 18.80 16.77 18.93
C CYS A 19 18.71 16.50 17.42
N THR A 20 17.57 15.98 16.93
CA THR A 20 17.37 15.68 15.51
C THR A 20 16.95 16.92 14.71
N MET A 21 15.85 17.57 15.10
CA MET A 21 15.39 18.80 14.46
C MET A 21 14.37 19.57 15.30
N LEU A 22 14.37 20.90 15.17
CA LEU A 22 13.35 21.73 15.79
C LEU A 22 11.94 21.39 15.27
N TYR A 23 10.96 21.35 16.18
CA TYR A 23 9.56 21.06 15.86
C TYR A 23 8.99 21.91 14.71
N LYS A 24 9.30 23.22 14.69
CA LYS A 24 8.86 24.13 13.61
C LYS A 24 9.43 23.72 12.24
N ARG A 25 10.68 23.24 12.19
CA ARG A 25 11.32 22.75 10.96
C ARG A 25 10.66 21.45 10.50
N LEU A 26 10.40 20.51 11.42
CA LEU A 26 9.69 19.27 11.11
C LEU A 26 8.32 19.56 10.48
N LEU A 27 7.52 20.42 11.11
CA LEU A 27 6.21 20.81 10.58
C LEU A 27 6.29 21.46 9.19
N PHE A 28 7.29 22.32 8.96
CA PHE A 28 7.51 22.94 7.65
C PHE A 28 7.82 21.88 6.59
N LEU A 29 8.77 20.98 6.86
CA LEU A 29 9.14 19.91 5.93
C LEU A 29 7.96 18.98 5.63
N MET A 30 7.20 18.58 6.65
CA MET A 30 6.02 17.72 6.48
C MET A 30 4.95 18.34 5.57
N ARG A 31 4.80 19.67 5.57
CA ARG A 31 3.85 20.38 4.67
C ARG A 31 4.37 20.51 3.24
N CYS A 32 5.69 20.54 3.08
CA CYS A 32 6.36 20.77 1.79
C CYS A 32 6.79 19.48 1.08
N LEU A 33 6.74 18.32 1.74
CA LEU A 33 7.13 17.04 1.13
C LEU A 33 6.25 16.69 -0.08
N ARG A 34 6.90 16.38 -1.20
CA ARG A 34 6.27 15.99 -2.47
C ARG A 34 7.07 14.84 -3.11
N PHE A 35 6.39 13.95 -3.81
CA PHE A 35 7.00 12.78 -4.48
C PHE A 35 6.82 12.79 -6.00
N ASP A 36 6.34 13.89 -6.56
CA ASP A 36 6.11 14.07 -8.00
C ASP A 36 6.43 15.50 -8.42
N ASP A 37 6.75 15.69 -9.70
CA ASP A 37 7.04 16.99 -10.28
C ASP A 37 5.75 17.69 -10.71
N ILE A 38 5.52 18.90 -10.21
CA ILE A 38 4.31 19.67 -10.51
C ILE A 38 4.19 20.07 -11.98
N ARG A 39 5.32 20.18 -12.70
CA ARG A 39 5.37 20.70 -14.07
C ARG A 39 4.66 19.79 -15.08
N ASP A 40 4.73 18.48 -14.86
CA ASP A 40 4.15 17.45 -15.75
C ASP A 40 2.84 16.85 -15.20
N ASN A 41 2.31 17.44 -14.13
CA ASN A 41 1.28 16.81 -13.33
C ASN A 41 -0.12 16.91 -13.93
N SER A 42 -0.42 18.00 -14.67
CA SER A 42 -1.77 18.28 -15.19
C SER A 42 -2.28 17.19 -16.13
N SER A 43 -1.52 16.88 -17.18
CA SER A 43 -1.88 15.83 -18.15
C SER A 43 -1.86 14.43 -17.54
N ARG A 44 -0.95 14.15 -16.62
CA ARG A 44 -0.84 12.83 -15.98
C ARG A 44 -2.02 12.54 -15.05
N ARG A 45 -2.57 13.55 -14.36
CA ARG A 45 -3.76 13.38 -13.51
C ARG A 45 -5.03 13.06 -14.30
N GLU A 46 -5.07 13.41 -15.58
CA GLU A 46 -6.20 13.06 -16.46
C GLU A 46 -6.26 11.57 -16.77
N VAL A 47 -5.17 10.82 -16.54
CA VAL A 47 -5.09 9.37 -16.81
C VAL A 47 -4.84 8.53 -15.56
N ASP A 48 -4.31 9.12 -14.49
CA ASP A 48 -3.99 8.40 -13.24
C ASP A 48 -4.21 9.23 -11.97
N LYS A 49 -5.04 8.69 -11.07
CA LYS A 49 -5.30 9.26 -9.74
C LYS A 49 -4.12 9.14 -8.78
N LEU A 50 -3.19 8.20 -9.00
CA LEU A 50 -2.05 7.94 -8.10
C LEU A 50 -0.78 8.71 -8.47
N VAL A 51 -0.81 9.57 -9.49
CA VAL A 51 0.34 10.36 -9.96
C VAL A 51 1.22 10.94 -8.85
N PRO A 52 0.67 11.56 -7.77
CA PRO A 52 1.49 12.16 -6.73
C PRO A 52 2.42 11.19 -5.99
N ILE A 53 2.15 9.88 -6.03
CA ILE A 53 2.93 8.83 -5.34
C ILE A 53 3.38 7.68 -6.24
N ARG A 54 2.90 7.62 -7.49
CA ARG A 54 3.10 6.54 -8.46
C ARG A 54 4.55 6.06 -8.52
N ASN A 55 5.46 7.00 -8.78
CA ASN A 55 6.87 6.72 -9.00
C ASN A 55 7.55 6.11 -7.76
N ILE A 56 7.35 6.73 -6.59
CA ILE A 56 7.97 6.23 -5.35
C ILE A 56 7.35 4.90 -4.93
N PHE A 57 6.04 4.71 -5.14
CA PHE A 57 5.35 3.48 -4.79
C PHE A 57 5.83 2.30 -5.65
N GLU A 58 5.94 2.47 -6.97
CA GLU A 58 6.45 1.44 -7.87
C GLU A 58 7.90 1.08 -7.57
N LYS A 59 8.75 2.08 -7.28
CA LYS A 59 10.13 1.84 -6.84
C LYS A 59 10.20 1.07 -5.52
N PHE A 60 9.29 1.37 -4.59
CA PHE A 60 9.20 0.67 -3.32
C PHE A 60 8.82 -0.80 -3.55
N VAL A 61 7.76 -1.07 -4.31
CA VAL A 61 7.32 -2.43 -4.64
C VAL A 61 8.41 -3.21 -5.38
N ALA A 62 9.03 -2.62 -6.40
CA ALA A 62 10.14 -3.25 -7.12
C ALA A 62 11.33 -3.56 -6.20
N SER A 63 11.57 -2.73 -5.20
CA SER A 63 12.61 -3.00 -4.19
C SER A 63 12.21 -4.15 -3.27
N CYS A 64 10.94 -4.24 -2.84
CA CYS A 64 10.46 -5.36 -2.05
C CYS A 64 10.64 -6.69 -2.79
N GLN A 65 10.27 -6.71 -4.08
CA GLN A 65 10.38 -7.90 -4.92
C GLN A 65 11.84 -8.34 -5.11
N ARG A 66 12.76 -7.39 -5.23
CA ARG A 66 14.19 -7.66 -5.45
C ARG A 66 14.93 -8.13 -4.19
N LEU A 67 14.49 -7.70 -3.00
CA LEU A 67 15.23 -7.92 -1.75
C LEU A 67 14.87 -9.23 -1.05
N HIS A 68 13.75 -9.86 -1.40
CA HIS A 68 13.27 -11.08 -0.75
C HIS A 68 12.78 -12.09 -1.77
N SER A 69 13.24 -13.34 -1.64
CA SER A 69 12.71 -14.48 -2.38
C SER A 69 11.54 -15.08 -1.61
N LEU A 70 10.41 -15.29 -2.29
CA LEU A 70 9.24 -15.88 -1.66
C LEU A 70 9.44 -17.37 -1.34
N GLY A 71 8.78 -17.82 -0.26
CA GLY A 71 8.62 -19.24 0.03
C GLY A 71 7.52 -19.91 -0.80
N GLU A 72 7.21 -21.15 -0.45
CA GLU A 72 6.21 -21.98 -1.14
C GLU A 72 4.77 -21.51 -0.93
N TYR A 73 4.50 -20.75 0.13
CA TYR A 73 3.15 -20.33 0.52
C TYR A 73 3.05 -18.82 0.56
N VAL A 74 2.10 -18.29 -0.19
CA VAL A 74 1.85 -16.85 -0.28
C VAL A 74 0.38 -16.57 -0.01
N THR A 75 0.09 -15.40 0.57
CA THR A 75 -1.26 -14.96 0.90
C THR A 75 -1.52 -13.60 0.26
N ILE A 76 -2.68 -13.43 -0.37
CA ILE A 76 -3.17 -12.11 -0.77
C ILE A 76 -4.26 -11.67 0.20
N ASN A 77 -4.09 -10.48 0.77
CA ASN A 77 -5.08 -9.86 1.63
C ASN A 77 -5.17 -8.35 1.42
N GLU A 78 -6.25 -7.75 1.92
CA GLU A 78 -6.48 -6.32 1.94
C GLU A 78 -6.03 -5.67 3.26
N LYS A 79 -5.30 -4.57 3.14
CA LYS A 79 -4.98 -3.64 4.22
C LYS A 79 -5.69 -2.31 3.99
N LEU A 80 -6.18 -1.70 5.06
CA LEU A 80 -6.79 -0.37 5.01
C LEU A 80 -5.92 0.61 5.80
N GLU A 81 -5.28 1.55 5.10
CA GLU A 81 -4.48 2.60 5.71
C GLU A 81 -5.36 3.79 6.10
N LEU A 82 -5.40 4.11 7.40
CA LEU A 82 -6.25 5.16 7.94
C LEU A 82 -6.01 6.50 7.25
N PHE A 83 -7.05 7.03 6.62
CA PHE A 83 -7.01 8.32 5.96
C PHE A 83 -8.37 9.01 6.01
N ARG A 84 -8.39 10.28 6.39
CA ARG A 84 -9.61 11.11 6.53
C ARG A 84 -9.53 12.44 5.77
N GLY A 85 -8.64 12.54 4.78
CA GLY A 85 -8.51 13.72 3.94
C GLY A 85 -9.36 13.66 2.67
N ARG A 86 -9.23 14.70 1.83
CA ARG A 86 -9.85 14.72 0.51
C ARG A 86 -9.04 13.84 -0.44
N CYS A 87 -9.58 12.67 -0.76
CA CYS A 87 -9.06 11.74 -1.77
C CYS A 87 -10.26 11.23 -2.58
N SER A 88 -10.10 10.93 -3.86
CA SER A 88 -11.22 10.46 -4.70
C SER A 88 -11.48 8.95 -4.59
N PHE A 89 -10.59 8.20 -3.94
CA PHE A 89 -10.62 6.74 -3.89
C PHE A 89 -10.46 6.17 -2.47
N TRP A 90 -10.68 6.99 -1.43
CA TRP A 90 -10.81 6.47 -0.07
C TRP A 90 -11.98 5.47 0.00
N GLN A 91 -11.83 4.45 0.82
CA GLN A 91 -12.80 3.38 1.01
C GLN A 91 -13.44 3.47 2.39
N TYR A 92 -14.74 3.26 2.43
CA TYR A 92 -15.50 3.07 3.66
C TYR A 92 -15.60 1.58 3.95
N TYR A 93 -15.20 1.16 5.16
CA TYR A 93 -15.31 -0.24 5.57
C TYR A 93 -16.22 -0.35 6.80
N ILE A 94 -17.35 -1.05 6.63
CA ILE A 94 -18.45 -1.12 7.62
C ILE A 94 -18.28 -2.29 8.61
N SER A 95 -17.41 -3.26 8.36
CA SER A 95 -17.32 -4.48 9.17
C SER A 95 -16.11 -4.46 10.12
N ASN A 96 -16.35 -4.50 11.44
CA ASN A 96 -15.49 -4.88 12.58
C ASN A 96 -13.99 -4.48 12.63
N LYS A 97 -13.47 -3.71 11.68
CA LYS A 97 -12.10 -3.20 11.67
C LYS A 97 -12.06 -1.88 12.47
N SER A 98 -10.98 -1.67 13.22
CA SER A 98 -10.74 -0.44 14.02
C SER A 98 -10.75 0.86 13.20
N SER A 99 -10.56 0.72 11.88
CA SER A 99 -10.40 1.79 10.92
C SER A 99 -11.59 1.84 9.97
N LYS A 100 -12.46 2.85 10.13
CA LYS A 100 -13.69 2.98 9.33
C LYS A 100 -13.45 3.59 7.92
N TYR A 101 -12.36 4.35 7.75
CA TYR A 101 -12.07 5.15 6.56
C TYR A 101 -10.58 5.06 6.23
N GLY A 102 -10.25 4.76 4.97
CA GLY A 102 -8.84 4.69 4.58
C GLY A 102 -8.58 4.43 3.10
N ILE A 103 -7.31 4.31 2.75
CA ILE A 103 -6.86 3.88 1.43
C ILE A 103 -6.70 2.36 1.47
N LYS A 104 -7.40 1.66 0.59
CA LYS A 104 -7.33 0.21 0.48
C LYS A 104 -6.11 -0.19 -0.35
N ILE A 105 -5.31 -1.11 0.17
CA ILE A 105 -4.11 -1.64 -0.45
C ILE A 105 -4.22 -3.16 -0.41
N PHE A 106 -4.02 -3.82 -1.53
CA PHE A 106 -3.87 -5.26 -1.59
C PHE A 106 -2.40 -5.62 -1.48
N ALA A 107 -2.09 -6.62 -0.66
CA ALA A 107 -0.72 -7.07 -0.42
C ALA A 107 -0.61 -8.57 -0.68
N LEU A 108 0.39 -8.95 -1.48
CA LEU A 108 0.89 -10.32 -1.58
C LEU A 108 2.00 -10.49 -0.55
N VAL A 109 1.79 -11.41 0.38
CA VAL A 109 2.62 -11.59 1.57
C VAL A 109 3.11 -13.04 1.63
N ASP A 110 4.38 -13.23 1.95
CA ASP A 110 4.94 -14.54 2.28
C ASP A 110 4.32 -15.05 3.59
N ALA A 111 3.73 -16.23 3.57
CA ALA A 111 3.03 -16.79 4.73
C ALA A 111 3.98 -17.16 5.89
N THR A 112 5.26 -17.39 5.61
CA THR A 112 6.24 -17.84 6.61
C THR A 112 6.96 -16.66 7.27
N THR A 113 7.37 -15.67 6.48
CA THR A 113 8.16 -14.52 6.94
C THR A 113 7.29 -13.29 7.23
N PHE A 114 6.02 -13.32 6.85
CA PHE A 114 5.09 -12.18 6.87
C PHE A 114 5.59 -10.98 6.06
N TYR A 115 6.46 -11.24 5.08
CA TYR A 115 7.05 -10.20 4.24
C TYR A 115 6.09 -9.75 3.14
N ALA A 116 5.78 -8.45 3.09
CA ALA A 116 4.97 -7.87 2.03
C ALA A 116 5.81 -7.71 0.75
N TRP A 117 5.55 -8.56 -0.23
CA TRP A 117 6.40 -8.71 -1.41
C TRP A 117 5.88 -7.92 -2.61
N ASN A 118 4.56 -7.95 -2.86
CA ASN A 118 3.91 -7.14 -3.90
C ASN A 118 2.73 -6.38 -3.32
N LEU A 119 2.47 -5.17 -3.82
CA LEU A 119 1.44 -4.27 -3.30
C LEU A 119 0.72 -3.56 -4.45
N GLU A 120 -0.59 -3.44 -4.34
CA GLU A 120 -1.41 -2.67 -5.28
C GLU A 120 -2.39 -1.77 -4.53
N ILE A 121 -2.37 -0.47 -4.83
CA ILE A 121 -3.32 0.49 -4.24
C ILE A 121 -4.62 0.46 -5.03
N TYR A 122 -5.74 0.28 -4.32
CA TYR A 122 -7.05 0.41 -4.91
C TYR A 122 -7.39 1.90 -5.14
N ALA A 123 -7.30 2.34 -6.40
CA ALA A 123 -7.58 3.71 -6.81
C ALA A 123 -9.03 3.94 -7.29
N GLY A 124 -9.93 2.97 -7.08
CA GLY A 124 -11.28 2.97 -7.63
C GLY A 124 -11.27 3.05 -9.15
N THR A 125 -12.33 3.61 -9.74
CA THR A 125 -12.42 3.81 -11.20
C THR A 125 -11.40 4.86 -11.65
N GLN A 126 -10.42 4.45 -12.44
CA GLN A 126 -9.45 5.37 -13.03
C GLN A 126 -10.02 6.08 -14.26
N PRO A 127 -9.53 7.28 -14.62
CA PRO A 127 -9.88 7.93 -15.88
C PRO A 127 -9.47 7.09 -17.09
N ALA A 128 -10.06 7.38 -18.26
CA ALA A 128 -9.71 6.70 -19.50
C ALA A 128 -8.20 6.83 -19.79
N GLY A 129 -7.54 5.70 -20.01
CA GLY A 129 -6.09 5.65 -20.16
C GLY A 129 -5.52 4.29 -19.75
N PRO A 130 -4.19 4.16 -19.72
CA PRO A 130 -3.51 2.88 -19.44
C PRO A 130 -3.78 2.34 -18.02
N TYR A 131 -4.18 3.21 -17.09
CA TYR A 131 -4.49 2.82 -15.70
C TYR A 131 -5.98 2.50 -15.50
N SER A 132 -6.81 2.63 -16.54
CA SER A 132 -8.24 2.24 -16.52
C SER A 132 -8.39 0.73 -16.62
N ILE A 133 -7.96 0.03 -15.58
CA ILE A 133 -8.02 -1.42 -15.48
C ILE A 133 -9.19 -1.86 -14.60
N GLU A 134 -9.69 -3.07 -14.85
CA GLU A 134 -10.75 -3.66 -14.05
C GLU A 134 -10.26 -3.97 -12.63
N ASN A 135 -11.06 -3.59 -11.64
CA ASN A 135 -10.79 -3.83 -10.22
C ASN A 135 -11.57 -5.03 -9.65
N GLY A 136 -11.93 -5.98 -10.50
CA GLY A 136 -12.52 -7.24 -10.04
C GLY A 136 -11.53 -8.03 -9.19
N PRO A 137 -11.98 -8.80 -8.19
CA PRO A 137 -11.11 -9.59 -7.31
C PRO A 137 -10.13 -10.45 -8.12
N ASP A 138 -10.64 -11.19 -9.10
CA ASP A 138 -9.85 -12.07 -9.96
C ASP A 138 -8.76 -11.32 -10.73
N LYS A 139 -9.05 -10.09 -11.19
CA LYS A 139 -8.10 -9.26 -11.93
C LYS A 139 -7.01 -8.71 -11.03
N ILE A 140 -7.35 -8.31 -9.81
CA ILE A 140 -6.39 -7.85 -8.80
C ILE A 140 -5.46 -8.99 -8.39
N VAL A 141 -6.01 -10.18 -8.11
CA VAL A 141 -5.20 -11.35 -7.75
C VAL A 141 -4.23 -11.69 -8.87
N LYS A 142 -4.69 -11.73 -10.12
CA LYS A 142 -3.80 -12.01 -11.27
C LYS A 142 -2.67 -11.00 -11.42
N ARG A 143 -2.94 -9.70 -11.26
CA ARG A 143 -1.88 -8.67 -11.32
C ARG A 143 -0.87 -8.79 -10.20
N LEU A 144 -1.31 -9.08 -8.98
CA LEU A 144 -0.41 -9.29 -7.86
C LEU A 144 0.45 -10.55 -8.03
N MET A 145 -0.12 -11.58 -8.65
CA MET A 145 0.54 -12.87 -8.92
C MET A 145 1.39 -12.89 -10.19
N GLU A 146 1.19 -11.97 -11.14
CA GLU A 146 1.90 -11.93 -12.43
C GLU A 146 3.42 -12.14 -12.31
N PRO A 147 4.13 -11.48 -11.36
CA PRO A 147 5.57 -11.65 -11.24
C PRO A 147 6.03 -13.04 -10.80
N ILE A 148 5.14 -13.86 -10.24
CA ILE A 148 5.43 -15.19 -9.69
C ILE A 148 4.58 -16.27 -10.34
N PHE A 149 3.98 -15.98 -11.49
CA PHE A 149 3.24 -16.95 -12.26
C PHE A 149 4.18 -18.10 -12.67
N ASN A 150 3.70 -19.34 -12.61
CA ASN A 150 4.48 -20.56 -12.86
C ASN A 150 5.68 -20.81 -11.91
N SER A 151 5.76 -20.13 -10.77
CA SER A 151 6.81 -20.39 -9.76
C SER A 151 6.58 -21.66 -8.92
N GLY A 152 5.35 -22.22 -8.95
CA GLY A 152 4.95 -23.35 -8.11
C GLY A 152 4.48 -22.96 -6.69
N CYS A 153 4.36 -21.67 -6.38
CA CYS A 153 3.86 -21.21 -5.09
C CYS A 153 2.35 -21.49 -4.92
N ASN A 154 1.97 -21.88 -3.70
CA ASN A 154 0.59 -22.03 -3.27
C ASN A 154 0.03 -20.68 -2.80
N LEU A 155 -1.06 -20.25 -3.41
CA LEU A 155 -1.74 -19.00 -3.06
C LEU A 155 -2.94 -19.26 -2.13
N THR A 156 -2.97 -18.53 -1.01
CA THR A 156 -4.14 -18.39 -0.13
C THR A 156 -4.79 -17.03 -0.36
N VAL A 157 -6.10 -16.99 -0.53
CA VAL A 157 -6.87 -15.75 -0.69
C VAL A 157 -8.09 -15.73 0.23
N ASP A 158 -8.60 -14.53 0.52
CA ASP A 158 -9.87 -14.36 1.21
C ASP A 158 -11.05 -14.89 0.37
N ILE A 159 -12.15 -15.27 1.02
CA ILE A 159 -13.38 -15.82 0.43
C ILE A 159 -13.93 -14.89 -0.67
N TRP A 160 -13.84 -13.57 -0.47
CA TRP A 160 -14.27 -12.58 -1.47
C TRP A 160 -13.50 -12.69 -2.81
N CYS A 161 -12.29 -13.23 -2.79
CA CYS A 161 -11.47 -13.48 -3.98
C CYS A 161 -11.59 -14.92 -4.51
N MET A 162 -12.30 -15.82 -3.83
CA MET A 162 -12.39 -17.22 -4.25
C MET A 162 -13.41 -17.39 -5.38
N SER A 163 -12.91 -17.54 -6.61
CA SER A 163 -13.73 -17.86 -7.78
C SER A 163 -13.20 -19.10 -8.50
N TYR A 164 -14.10 -19.92 -9.05
CA TYR A 164 -13.71 -21.10 -9.83
C TYR A 164 -12.90 -20.73 -11.08
N GLY A 165 -13.28 -19.63 -11.74
CA GLY A 165 -12.55 -19.11 -12.90
C GLY A 165 -11.11 -18.73 -12.53
N LEU A 166 -10.94 -18.02 -11.42
CA LEU A 166 -9.62 -17.66 -10.90
C LEU A 166 -8.77 -18.90 -10.60
N ALA A 167 -9.33 -19.90 -9.92
CA ALA A 167 -8.60 -21.13 -9.61
C ALA A 167 -8.11 -21.84 -10.88
N LYS A 168 -8.94 -21.89 -11.93
CA LYS A 168 -8.56 -22.50 -13.21
C LYS A 168 -7.48 -21.68 -13.94
N ASP A 169 -7.54 -20.37 -13.84
CA ASP A 169 -6.62 -19.46 -14.51
C ASP A 169 -5.24 -19.36 -13.83
N LEU A 170 -5.10 -19.88 -12.60
CA LEU A 170 -3.85 -19.88 -11.82
C LEU A 170 -3.12 -21.24 -11.84
N LEU A 171 -3.64 -22.23 -12.57
CA LEU A 171 -2.99 -23.53 -12.83
C LEU A 171 -2.07 -23.43 -14.05
#